data_AF-A0AAP1WEB4-F1
#
_entry.id   AF-A0AAP1WEB4-F1
#
_cell.length_a   1.000
_cell.length_b   1.000
_cell.length_c   1.000
_cell.angle_alpha   90.00
_cell.angle_beta   90.00
_cell.angle_gamma   90.00
#
_symmetry.space_group_name_H-M   'P 1'
#
loop_
_entity.id
_entity.type
_entity.pdbx_description
1 polymer ?
#
loop_
_entity_poly.entity_id
_entity_poly.type
_entity_poly.pdbx_seq_one_letter_code
_entity_poly.pdbx_strand_id
1 'polypeptide(L)'
;ANQLKHALSKGENLALLHGLTPDILDRIYAYAFDYHEKGNITDAEIYYKFLCIYAFENHEYLKDFASVCQPKKKYQQAYDLYKLSYNYFPYDDYSVIYRMGQCQIGAKNIDNA
;
A
#
# COMPACT_ATOMS: atom_id res chain seq x y z
N ALA A 1 0.14 25.45 6.55
CA ALA A 1 -0.55 25.24 5.25
C ALA A 1 0.38 25.44 4.04
N ASN A 2 1.15 26.54 3.94
CA ASN A 2 1.99 26.81 2.76
C ASN A 2 3.19 25.86 2.62
N GLN A 3 3.85 25.48 3.73
CA GLN A 3 4.94 24.49 3.72
C GLN A 3 4.46 23.11 3.25
N LEU A 4 3.30 22.65 3.74
CA LEU A 4 2.67 21.40 3.31
C LEU A 4 2.35 21.40 1.81
N LYS A 5 1.73 22.48 1.30
CA LYS A 5 1.41 22.60 -0.14
C LYS A 5 2.67 22.58 -1.01
N HIS A 6 3.72 23.27 -0.58
CA HIS A 6 4.98 23.33 -1.30
C HIS A 6 5.71 21.97 -1.31
N ALA A 7 5.78 21.29 -0.18
CA ALA A 7 6.33 19.94 -0.08
C ALA A 7 5.56 18.93 -0.94
N LEU A 8 4.22 18.93 -0.85
CA LEU A 8 3.37 18.11 -1.72
C LEU A 8 3.60 18.39 -3.22
N SER A 9 3.76 19.67 -3.59
CA SER A 9 4.04 20.05 -4.99
C SER A 9 5.39 19.57 -5.51
N LYS A 10 6.31 19.23 -4.60
CA LYS A 10 7.64 18.67 -4.91
C LYS A 10 7.68 17.14 -4.84
N GLY A 11 6.56 16.50 -4.47
CA GLY A 11 6.54 15.06 -4.19
C GLY A 11 7.28 14.69 -2.91
N GLU A 12 7.48 15.64 -1.98
CA GLU A 12 8.08 15.35 -0.68
C GLU A 12 7.10 14.57 0.20
N ASN A 13 7.63 13.54 0.84
CA ASN A 13 6.95 12.61 1.71
C ASN A 13 6.49 13.30 3.01
N LEU A 14 5.27 12.99 3.48
CA LEU A 14 4.69 13.61 4.69
C LEU A 14 5.48 13.24 5.95
N ALA A 15 6.19 12.11 5.93
CA ALA A 15 7.09 11.65 6.98
C ALA A 15 8.18 12.68 7.25
N LEU A 16 8.78 13.23 6.19
CA LEU A 16 9.82 14.25 6.30
C LEU A 16 9.29 15.51 6.99
N LEU A 17 8.07 15.93 6.65
CA LEU A 17 7.41 17.10 7.24
C LEU A 17 7.09 16.91 8.72
N HIS A 18 6.79 15.69 9.15
CA HIS A 18 6.43 15.37 10.53
C HIS A 18 7.61 14.77 11.33
N GLY A 19 8.82 14.76 10.77
CA GLY A 19 10.02 14.25 11.45
C GLY A 19 10.04 12.73 11.66
N LEU A 20 9.22 11.98 10.91
CA LEU A 20 9.28 10.53 10.89
C LEU A 20 10.45 10.09 10.00
N THR A 21 11.51 9.61 10.64
CA THR A 21 12.70 9.11 9.94
C THR A 21 12.42 7.77 9.26
N PRO A 22 13.21 7.37 8.25
CA PRO A 22 13.11 6.05 7.65
C PRO A 22 13.15 4.90 8.67
N ASP A 23 14.03 4.95 9.68
CA ASP A 23 14.10 3.93 10.74
C ASP A 23 12.79 3.78 11.53
N ILE A 24 12.06 4.87 11.74
CA ILE A 24 10.75 4.81 12.41
C ILE A 24 9.72 4.14 11.50
N LEU A 25 9.72 4.48 10.20
CA LEU A 25 8.81 3.85 9.24
C LEU A 25 9.10 2.35 9.07
N ASP A 26 10.37 1.95 9.04
CA ASP A 26 10.79 0.54 8.97
C ASP A 26 10.31 -0.26 10.18
N ARG A 27 10.39 0.32 11.38
CA ARG A 27 9.84 -0.31 12.60
C ARG A 27 8.32 -0.46 12.53
N ILE A 28 7.61 0.58 12.07
CA ILE A 28 6.15 0.52 11.90
C ILE A 28 5.78 -0.55 10.87
N TYR A 29 6.54 -0.64 9.78
CA TYR A 29 6.37 -1.68 8.75
C TYR A 29 6.61 -3.07 9.31
N ALA A 30 7.65 -3.27 10.13
CA ALA A 30 7.89 -4.56 10.80
C ALA A 30 6.71 -4.99 11.68
N TYR A 31 6.07 -4.06 12.40
CA TYR A 31 4.83 -4.36 13.14
C TYR A 31 3.67 -4.70 12.21
N ALA A 32 3.47 -3.94 11.13
CA ALA A 32 2.42 -4.20 10.14
C ALA A 32 2.55 -5.61 9.56
N PHE A 33 3.77 -5.99 9.19
CA PHE A 33 4.12 -7.29 8.64
C PHE A 33 3.91 -8.42 9.67
N ASP A 34 4.33 -8.25 10.92
CA ASP A 34 4.10 -9.24 11.98
C ASP A 34 2.60 -9.49 12.23
N TYR A 35 1.78 -8.43 12.26
CA TYR A 35 0.32 -8.59 12.35
C TYR A 35 -0.25 -9.31 11.14
N HIS A 36 0.24 -9.00 9.94
CA HIS A 36 -0.21 -9.62 8.70
C HIS A 36 0.11 -11.12 8.68
N GLU A 37 1.34 -11.52 8.99
CA GLU A 37 1.78 -12.92 9.04
C GLU A 37 1.02 -13.74 10.10
N LYS A 38 0.62 -13.10 11.21
CA LYS A 38 -0.23 -13.73 12.24
C LYS A 38 -1.70 -13.83 11.85
N GLY A 39 -2.08 -13.37 10.66
CA GLY A 39 -3.46 -13.34 10.18
C GLY A 39 -4.32 -12.25 10.83
N ASN A 40 -3.72 -11.31 11.58
CA ASN A 40 -4.42 -10.15 12.12
C ASN A 40 -4.52 -9.04 11.05
N ILE A 41 -5.34 -9.32 10.04
CA ILE A 41 -5.52 -8.47 8.86
C ILE A 41 -6.07 -7.08 9.23
N THR A 42 -6.87 -6.96 10.29
CA THR A 42 -7.46 -5.68 10.67
C THR A 42 -6.43 -4.71 11.23
N ASP A 43 -5.54 -5.16 12.11
CA ASP A 43 -4.49 -4.30 12.65
C ASP A 43 -3.43 -4.01 11.61
N ALA A 44 -3.03 -5.01 10.81
CA ALA A 44 -2.13 -4.82 9.68
C ALA A 44 -2.63 -3.72 8.72
N GLU A 45 -3.93 -3.73 8.38
CA GLU A 45 -4.55 -2.70 7.53
C GLU A 45 -4.35 -1.28 8.07
N ILE A 46 -4.44 -1.08 9.39
CA ILE A 46 -4.27 0.23 10.02
C ILE A 46 -2.83 0.72 9.83
N TYR A 47 -1.84 -0.13 10.09
CA TYR A 47 -0.43 0.23 9.95
C TYR A 47 -0.03 0.45 8.49
N TYR A 48 -0.44 -0.42 7.58
CA TYR A 48 -0.17 -0.22 6.15
C TYR A 48 -0.81 1.07 5.62
N LYS A 49 -2.05 1.37 6.01
CA LYS A 49 -2.70 2.64 5.66
C LYS A 49 -1.91 3.84 6.20
N PHE A 50 -1.42 3.77 7.44
CA PHE A 50 -0.56 4.81 8.01
C PHE A 50 0.71 4.98 7.16
N LEU A 51 1.40 3.89 6.85
CA LEU A 51 2.61 3.92 6.04
C LEU A 51 2.37 4.53 4.66
N CYS A 52 1.26 4.19 3.97
CA CYS A 52 0.91 4.80 2.69
C CYS A 52 0.54 6.29 2.78
N ILE A 53 -0.04 6.76 3.89
CA ILE A 53 -0.30 8.21 4.09
C ILE A 53 1.01 8.99 4.20
N TYR A 54 1.99 8.39 4.87
CA TYR A 54 3.27 9.03 5.09
C TYR A 54 4.17 8.89 3.88
N ALA A 55 4.41 7.68 3.38
CA ALA A 55 5.31 7.34 2.29
C ALA A 55 4.59 6.60 1.15
N PHE A 56 3.78 7.32 0.38
CA PHE A 56 2.93 6.75 -0.66
C PHE A 56 3.71 6.15 -1.85
N GLU A 57 4.93 6.64 -2.08
CA GLU A 57 5.82 6.19 -3.16
C GLU A 57 6.46 4.82 -2.91
N ASN A 58 6.39 4.31 -1.68
CA ASN A 58 6.94 3.00 -1.35
C ASN A 58 5.99 1.90 -1.87
N HIS A 59 6.44 1.20 -2.91
CA HIS A 59 5.64 0.17 -3.57
C HIS A 59 5.33 -1.03 -2.66
N GLU A 60 6.20 -1.38 -1.70
CA GLU A 60 5.96 -2.49 -0.78
C GLU A 60 4.80 -2.18 0.16
N TYR A 61 4.72 -0.94 0.68
CA TYR A 61 3.62 -0.51 1.53
C TYR A 61 2.28 -0.59 0.79
N LEU A 62 2.25 -0.14 -0.47
CA LEU A 62 1.06 -0.22 -1.33
C LEU A 62 0.66 -1.67 -1.60
N LYS A 63 1.62 -2.53 -1.96
CA LYS A 63 1.39 -3.95 -2.26
C LYS A 63 0.84 -4.69 -1.04
N ASP A 64 1.44 -4.49 0.11
CA ASP A 64 1.02 -5.17 1.33
C ASP A 64 -0.33 -4.63 1.84
N PHE A 65 -0.58 -3.32 1.70
CA PHE A 65 -1.91 -2.77 1.97
C PHE A 65 -2.99 -3.40 1.07
N ALA A 66 -2.69 -3.61 -0.20
CA ALA A 66 -3.60 -4.27 -1.13
C ALA A 66 -3.88 -5.72 -0.69
N SER A 67 -2.84 -6.43 -0.24
CA SER A 67 -2.92 -7.82 0.19
C SER A 67 -3.81 -8.05 1.41
N VAL A 68 -3.88 -7.09 2.34
CA VAL A 68 -4.81 -7.13 3.48
C VAL A 68 -6.24 -6.67 3.12
N CYS A 69 -6.39 -5.86 2.07
CA CYS A 69 -7.71 -5.46 1.55
C CYS A 69 -8.45 -6.63 0.87
N GLN A 70 -7.72 -7.46 0.12
CA GLN A 70 -8.27 -8.56 -0.68
C GLN A 70 -9.08 -9.60 0.13
N PRO A 71 -8.59 -10.20 1.23
CA PRO A 71 -9.36 -11.15 2.04
C PRO A 71 -10.57 -10.51 2.74
N LYS A 72 -10.55 -9.18 2.93
CA LYS A 72 -11.68 -8.38 3.44
C LYS A 72 -12.72 -8.06 2.37
N LYS A 73 -12.60 -8.65 1.17
CA LYS A 73 -13.48 -8.44 0.00
C LYS A 73 -13.49 -7.00 -0.52
N LYS A 74 -12.48 -6.20 -0.17
CA LYS A 74 -12.29 -4.83 -0.67
C LYS A 74 -11.59 -4.86 -2.03
N TYR A 75 -12.16 -5.60 -2.98
CA TYR A 75 -11.46 -5.99 -4.22
C TYR A 75 -11.05 -4.81 -5.09
N GLN A 76 -11.92 -3.81 -5.27
CA GLN A 76 -11.59 -2.62 -6.06
C GLN A 76 -10.43 -1.84 -5.42
N GLN A 77 -10.47 -1.63 -4.10
CA GLN A 77 -9.40 -0.96 -3.37
C GLN A 77 -8.07 -1.73 -3.47
N ALA A 78 -8.11 -3.06 -3.31
CA ALA A 78 -6.92 -3.90 -3.48
C ALA A 78 -6.36 -3.79 -4.90
N TYR A 79 -7.21 -3.87 -5.93
CA TYR A 79 -6.80 -3.70 -7.33
C TYR A 79 -6.11 -2.35 -7.57
N ASP A 80 -6.71 -1.25 -7.10
CA ASP A 80 -6.15 0.09 -7.30
C ASP A 80 -4.79 0.25 -6.60
N LEU A 81 -4.65 -0.29 -5.40
CA LEU A 81 -3.37 -0.29 -4.65
C LEU A 81 -2.30 -1.15 -5.33
N TYR A 82 -2.64 -2.35 -5.80
CA TYR A 82 -1.72 -3.19 -6.58
C TYR A 82 -1.28 -2.49 -7.87
N LYS A 83 -2.21 -1.87 -8.60
CA LYS A 83 -1.89 -1.10 -9.79
C LYS A 83 -0.94 0.06 -9.50
N LEU A 84 -1.16 0.79 -8.40
CA LEU A 84 -0.26 1.85 -7.95
C LEU A 84 1.13 1.30 -7.60
N SER A 85 1.21 0.21 -6.83
CA SER A 85 2.47 -0.46 -6.51
C SER A 85 3.23 -0.83 -7.79
N TYR A 86 2.56 -1.41 -8.77
CA TYR A 86 3.16 -1.78 -10.05
C TYR A 86 3.66 -0.55 -10.83
N ASN A 87 2.90 0.56 -10.82
CA ASN A 87 3.35 1.78 -11.48
C ASN A 87 4.62 2.39 -10.86
N TYR A 88 4.81 2.26 -9.55
CA TYR A 88 6.02 2.73 -8.85
C TYR A 88 7.22 1.80 -9.06
N PHE A 89 6.99 0.49 -9.20
CA PHE A 89 8.05 -0.49 -9.44
C PHE A 89 7.61 -1.54 -10.47
N PRO A 90 7.61 -1.19 -11.79
CA PRO A 90 7.01 -2.01 -12.84
C PRO A 90 7.89 -3.18 -13.32
N TYR A 91 9.06 -3.39 -12.71
CA TYR A 91 10.02 -4.39 -13.14
C TYR A 91 10.06 -5.55 -12.13
N ASP A 92 9.89 -6.77 -12.62
CA ASP A 92 10.09 -8.07 -11.95
C ASP A 92 9.05 -8.59 -10.93
N ASP A 93 8.06 -7.81 -10.47
CA ASP A 93 7.01 -8.34 -9.57
C ASP A 93 5.67 -8.64 -10.29
N TYR A 94 5.67 -9.65 -11.15
CA TYR A 94 4.45 -10.16 -11.80
C TYR A 94 3.41 -10.72 -10.81
N SER A 95 3.78 -10.96 -9.55
CA SER A 95 2.84 -11.41 -8.52
C SER A 95 1.73 -10.37 -8.28
N VAL A 96 2.04 -9.08 -8.48
CA VAL A 96 1.08 -7.98 -8.38
C VAL A 96 0.03 -8.06 -9.49
N ILE A 97 0.43 -8.34 -10.73
CA ILE A 97 -0.51 -8.51 -11.86
C ILE A 97 -1.42 -9.71 -11.63
N TYR A 98 -0.87 -10.83 -11.15
CA TYR A 98 -1.67 -12.00 -10.79
C TYR A 98 -2.73 -11.66 -9.72
N ARG A 99 -2.33 -10.92 -8.67
CA ARG A 99 -3.24 -10.49 -7.60
C ARG A 99 -4.28 -9.48 -8.09
N MET A 100 -3.95 -8.62 -9.05
CA MET A 100 -4.91 -7.74 -9.73
C MET A 100 -6.00 -8.57 -10.44
N GLY A 101 -5.62 -9.61 -11.19
CA GLY A 101 -6.59 -10.53 -11.82
C GLY A 101 -7.49 -11.22 -10.79
N GLN A 102 -6.93 -11.69 -9.67
CA GLN A 102 -7.73 -12.25 -8.57
C GLN A 102 -8.73 -11.25 -7.98
N CYS A 103 -8.36 -9.97 -7.88
CA CYS A 103 -9.27 -8.92 -7.44
C CYS A 103 -10.41 -8.70 -8.45
N GLN A 104 -10.14 -8.72 -9.75
CA GLN A 104 -11.15 -8.60 -10.79
C GLN A 104 -12.14 -9.78 -10.78
N ILE A 105 -11.64 -11.01 -10.60
CA ILE A 105 -12.48 -12.20 -10.40
C ILE A 105 -13.35 -12.04 -9.14
N GLY A 106 -12.76 -11.62 -8.01
CA GLY A 106 -13.48 -11.38 -6.76
C GLY A 106 -14.56 -10.29 -6.88
N ALA A 107 -14.31 -9.27 -7.71
CA ALA A 107 -15.24 -8.21 -8.06
C ALA A 107 -16.28 -8.62 -9.11
N LYS A 108 -16.25 -9.87 -9.62
CA LYS A 108 -17.09 -10.39 -10.70
C LYS A 108 -16.92 -9.65 -12.04
N ASN A 109 -15.75 -9.06 -12.27
CA ASN A 109 -15.39 -8.37 -13.50
C ASN A 109 -14.49 -9.27 -14.37
N ILE A 110 -15.07 -10.35 -14.90
CA ILE A 110 -14.32 -11.46 -15.52
C ILE A 110 -13.60 -11.01 -16.80
N ASP A 111 -14.16 -10.08 -17.57
CA ASP A 111 -13.56 -9.61 -18.82
C ASP A 111 -12.24 -8.85 -18.62
N ASN A 112 -11.97 -8.38 -17.40
CA ASN A 112 -10.78 -7.62 -17.03
C ASN A 112 -9.84 -8.41 -16.10
N ALA A 113 -10.12 -9.69 -15.85
CA ALA A 113 -9.32 -10.58 -15.00
C ALA A 113 -8.12 -11.18 -15.75
#